data_AF-A0A970WJD9-F1
#
_entry.id   AF-A0A970WJD9-F1
#
_cell.length_a   1.000
_cell.length_b   1.000
_cell.length_c   1.000
_cell.angle_alpha   90.00
_cell.angle_beta   90.00
_cell.angle_gamma   90.00
#
_symmetry.space_group_name_H-M   'P 1'
#
loop_
_entity.id
_entity.type
_entity.pdbx_description
1 polymer ?
#
loop_
_entity_poly.entity_id
_entity_poly.type
_entity_poly.pdbx_seq_one_letter_code
_entity_poly.pdbx_strand_id
1 'polypeptide(L)'
;MNVELTVQFEEPTEETLVELRTVVQSLSDDPERIRVYADQEQKGDGPEDAGWLIAEFSMATLPEEEAVDRIAKVLDSSLADRLDSTISFPKER
;
A
#
# COMPACT_ATOMS: atom_id res chain seq x y z
N MET A 1 -14.51 0.87 -5.64
CA MET A 1 -13.54 1.97 -5.86
C MET A 1 -12.14 1.37 -5.91
N ASN A 2 -11.30 1.78 -6.85
CA ASN A 2 -9.90 1.34 -6.90
C ASN A 2 -9.03 2.23 -6.01
N VAL A 3 -8.06 1.62 -5.35
CA VAL A 3 -7.14 2.26 -4.41
C VAL A 3 -5.72 1.82 -4.79
N GLU A 4 -4.83 2.80 -4.84
CA GLU A 4 -3.39 2.59 -4.90
C GLU A 4 -2.80 3.07 -3.57
N LEU A 5 -2.10 2.18 -2.89
CA LEU A 5 -1.42 2.45 -1.64
C LEU A 5 0.08 2.30 -1.86
N THR A 6 0.83 3.38 -1.64
CA THR A 6 2.29 3.37 -1.67
C THR A 6 2.81 3.43 -0.24
N VAL A 7 3.76 2.57 0.13
CA VAL A 7 4.31 2.47 1.48
C VAL A 7 5.83 2.45 1.40
N GLN A 8 6.50 3.31 2.18
CA GLN A 8 7.95 3.39 2.25
C GLN A 8 8.49 2.58 3.43
N PHE A 9 9.55 1.83 3.18
CA PHE A 9 10.34 1.11 4.18
C PHE A 9 11.81 1.47 4.06
N GLU A 10 12.57 1.32 5.14
CA GLU A 10 14.03 1.52 5.09
C GLU A 10 14.69 0.49 4.16
N GLU A 11 14.29 -0.78 4.28
CA GLU A 11 14.68 -1.84 3.34
C GLU A 11 13.47 -2.79 3.15
N PRO A 12 12.72 -2.71 2.04
CA PRO A 12 11.61 -3.61 1.81
C PRO A 12 12.12 -5.04 1.56
N THR A 13 11.67 -5.97 2.40
CA THR A 13 11.96 -7.40 2.29
C THR A 13 10.77 -8.17 1.70
N GLU A 14 10.96 -9.46 1.39
CA GLU A 14 9.85 -10.35 1.04
C GLU A 14 8.79 -10.44 2.15
N GLU A 15 9.19 -10.28 3.42
CA GLU A 15 8.27 -10.23 4.55
C GLU A 15 7.38 -8.98 4.48
N THR A 16 7.95 -7.80 4.25
CA THR A 16 7.18 -6.56 4.11
C THR A 16 6.16 -6.61 2.96
N LEU A 17 6.49 -7.31 1.86
CA LEU A 17 5.56 -7.58 0.76
C LEU A 17 4.38 -8.46 1.20
N VAL A 18 4.65 -9.51 1.96
CA VAL A 18 3.62 -10.42 2.49
C VAL A 18 2.74 -9.72 3.51
N GLU A 19 3.32 -8.90 4.40
CA GLU A 19 2.59 -8.11 5.38
C GLU A 19 1.69 -7.08 4.70
N LEU A 20 2.22 -6.29 3.76
CA LEU A 20 1.44 -5.34 2.98
C LEU A 20 0.31 -6.04 2.23
N ARG A 21 0.57 -7.20 1.62
CA ARG A 21 -0.46 -8.01 0.95
C ARG A 21 -1.53 -8.49 1.92
N THR A 22 -1.17 -8.85 3.14
CA THR A 22 -2.12 -9.27 4.19
C THR A 22 -3.00 -8.11 4.62
N VAL A 23 -2.41 -6.93 4.79
CA VAL A 23 -3.12 -5.69 5.10
C VAL A 23 -4.14 -5.36 4.02
N VAL A 24 -3.73 -5.30 2.75
CA VAL A 24 -4.68 -4.97 1.68
C VAL A 24 -5.70 -6.07 1.42
N GLN A 25 -5.41 -7.33 1.74
CA GLN A 25 -6.43 -8.40 1.74
C GLN A 25 -7.54 -8.16 2.75
N SER A 26 -7.23 -7.58 3.92
CA SER A 26 -8.25 -7.24 4.92
C SER A 26 -9.13 -6.04 4.54
N LEU A 27 -8.62 -5.19 3.63
CA LEU A 27 -9.28 -3.99 3.16
C LEU A 27 -10.04 -4.20 1.86
N SER A 28 -9.58 -5.12 1.00
CA SER A 28 -10.13 -5.38 -0.33
C SER A 28 -11.43 -6.18 -0.27
N ASP A 29 -12.40 -5.80 -1.11
CA ASP A 29 -13.61 -6.59 -1.37
C ASP A 29 -13.37 -7.67 -2.44
N ASP A 30 -12.29 -7.54 -3.21
CA ASP A 30 -11.91 -8.49 -4.26
C ASP A 30 -10.44 -8.91 -4.08
N PRO A 31 -10.16 -9.98 -3.31
CA PRO A 31 -8.80 -10.38 -2.99
C PRO A 31 -8.04 -10.96 -4.21
N GLU A 32 -8.75 -11.44 -5.23
CA GLU A 32 -8.16 -11.99 -6.45
C GLU A 32 -7.53 -10.91 -7.34
N ARG A 33 -7.97 -9.65 -7.20
CA ARG A 33 -7.46 -8.50 -7.97
C ARG A 33 -6.35 -7.72 -7.28
N ILE A 34 -5.94 -8.12 -6.08
CA ILE A 34 -4.86 -7.46 -5.35
C ILE A 34 -3.54 -7.63 -6.08
N ARG A 35 -2.81 -6.54 -6.27
CA ARG A 35 -1.44 -6.53 -6.76
C ARG A 35 -0.56 -5.83 -5.75
N VAL A 36 0.58 -6.43 -5.42
CA VAL A 36 1.60 -5.82 -4.57
C VAL A 36 2.96 -6.02 -5.24
N TYR A 37 3.71 -4.93 -5.41
CA TYR A 37 5.01 -4.96 -6.05
C TYR A 37 5.90 -3.83 -5.52
N ALA A 38 7.21 -4.01 -5.62
CA ALA A 38 8.17 -2.95 -5.30
C ALA A 38 8.22 -1.93 -6.45
N ASP A 39 8.17 -0.65 -6.12
CA ASP A 39 8.35 0.42 -7.10
C ASP A 39 9.80 0.37 -7.62
N GLN A 40 9.96 0.02 -8.89
CA GLN A 40 11.29 -0.10 -9.51
C GLN A 40 11.83 1.25 -10.00
N GLU A 41 10.98 2.28 -10.08
CA GLU A 41 11.36 3.60 -10.61
C GLU A 41 12.01 4.51 -9.56
N GLN A 42 11.73 4.29 -8.27
CA GLN A 42 12.29 5.10 -7.17
C GLN A 42 13.58 4.55 -6.54
N LYS A 43 14.23 3.54 -7.14
CA LYS A 43 15.58 3.16 -6.74
C LYS A 43 16.56 4.26 -7.16
N GLY A 44 16.95 5.11 -6.22
CA GLY A 44 18.15 5.92 -6.33
C GLY A 44 19.38 5.03 -6.48
N ASP A 45 20.43 5.57 -7.07
CA ASP A 45 21.72 4.86 -7.22
C ASP A 45 22.53 4.89 -5.90
N GLY A 46 21.86 5.03 -4.74
CA GLY A 46 22.45 5.37 -3.46
C GLY A 46 22.34 4.28 -2.38
N PRO A 47 23.20 4.31 -1.35
CA PRO A 47 23.13 3.38 -0.21
C PRO A 47 22.08 3.76 0.85
N GLU A 48 21.26 4.79 0.62
CA GLU A 48 20.18 5.30 1.50
C GLU A 48 18.79 5.05 0.89
N ASP A 49 18.68 3.96 0.13
CA ASP A 49 17.56 3.69 -0.77
C ASP A 49 16.37 3.07 -0.03
N ALA A 50 15.67 3.91 0.75
CA ALA A 50 14.37 3.57 1.29
C ALA A 50 13.44 3.14 0.14
N GLY A 51 13.06 1.86 0.15
CA GLY A 51 12.32 1.25 -0.94
C GLY A 51 10.81 1.40 -0.75
N TRP A 52 10.14 1.66 -1.88
CA TRP A 52 8.68 1.82 -1.91
C TRP A 52 8.02 0.52 -2.36
N LEU A 53 6.96 0.14 -1.66
CA LEU A 53 6.03 -0.91 -2.05
C LEU A 53 4.71 -0.28 -2.48
N ILE A 54 4.16 -0.75 -3.59
CA ILE A 54 2.88 -0.33 -4.12
C ILE A 54 1.90 -1.50 -4.00
N ALA A 55 0.70 -1.21 -3.52
CA ALA A 55 -0.42 -2.13 -3.48
C ALA A 55 -1.63 -1.53 -4.21
N GLU A 56 -2.11 -2.21 -5.23
CA GLU A 56 -3.34 -1.89 -5.95
C GLU A 56 -4.44 -2.86 -5.54
N PHE A 57 -5.59 -2.34 -5.12
CA PHE A 57 -6.73 -3.15 -4.68
C PHE A 57 -8.06 -2.41 -4.85
N SER A 58 -9.17 -3.13 -4.68
CA SER A 58 -10.51 -2.56 -4.79
C SER A 58 -11.22 -2.61 -3.44
N MET A 59 -11.76 -1.48 -3.00
CA MET A 59 -12.60 -1.39 -1.81
C MET A 59 -14.05 -1.09 -2.19
N ALA A 60 -14.96 -1.38 -1.27
CA ALA A 60 -16.34 -0.92 -1.29
C ALA A 60 -16.37 0.58 -1.54
N THR A 61 -17.36 1.04 -2.30
CA THR A 61 -17.53 2.46 -2.58
C THR A 61 -17.93 3.17 -1.29
N LEU A 62 -16.96 3.85 -0.69
CA LEU A 62 -17.09 4.70 0.48
C LEU A 62 -16.72 6.14 0.08
N PRO A 63 -17.15 7.16 0.84
CA PRO A 63 -16.57 8.49 0.74
C PRO A 63 -15.03 8.42 0.91
N GLU A 64 -14.29 9.18 0.10
CA GLU A 64 -12.82 9.13 0.09
C GLU A 64 -12.22 9.36 1.50
N GLU A 65 -12.77 10.29 2.27
CA GLU A 65 -12.34 10.57 3.65
C GLU A 65 -12.48 9.33 4.57
N GLU A 66 -13.59 8.61 4.48
CA GLU A 66 -13.81 7.38 5.26
C GLU A 66 -12.89 6.24 4.80
N ALA A 67 -12.64 6.14 3.49
CA ALA A 67 -11.69 5.17 2.95
C ALA A 67 -10.27 5.45 3.44
N VAL A 68 -9.83 6.71 3.40
CA VAL A 68 -8.51 7.14 3.91
C VAL A 68 -8.37 6.82 5.40
N ASP A 69 -9.35 7.19 6.24
CA ASP A 69 -9.30 6.90 7.68
C ASP A 69 -9.22 5.40 7.96
N ARG A 70 -10.01 4.58 7.24
CA ARG A 70 -9.99 3.13 7.38
C ARG A 70 -8.64 2.53 6.99
N ILE A 71 -8.08 2.94 5.86
CA ILE A 71 -6.78 2.47 5.38
C ILE A 71 -5.70 2.88 6.39
N ALA A 72 -5.67 4.16 6.81
CA ALA A 72 -4.68 4.68 7.75
C ALA A 72 -4.68 3.90 9.07
N LYS A 73 -5.86 3.60 9.63
CA LYS A 73 -5.99 2.79 10.86
C LYS A 73 -5.41 1.39 10.72
N VAL A 74 -5.68 0.70 9.62
CA VAL A 74 -5.16 -0.66 9.40
C VAL A 74 -3.65 -0.65 9.19
N LEU A 75 -3.12 0.36 8.52
CA LEU A 75 -1.66 0.51 8.35
C LEU A 75 -0.98 0.78 9.69
N ASP A 76 -1.52 1.67 10.51
CA ASP A 76 -0.96 2.00 11.83
C ASP A 76 -0.93 0.77 12.77
N SER A 77 -1.95 -0.09 12.68
CA SER A 77 -2.01 -1.30 13.49
C SER A 77 -1.15 -2.46 12.99
N SER A 78 -0.77 -2.46 11.70
CA SER A 78 -0.23 -3.65 11.03
C SER A 78 1.15 -3.48 10.39
N LEU A 79 1.62 -2.24 10.17
CA LEU A 79 2.90 -1.93 9.54
C LEU A 79 3.67 -0.91 10.39
N ALA A 80 4.16 -1.35 11.55
CA ALA A 80 4.86 -0.48 12.50
C ALA A 80 6.22 0.03 11.98
N ASP A 81 6.88 -0.74 11.12
CA ASP A 81 8.18 -0.41 10.52
C ASP A 81 8.08 0.47 9.26
N ARG A 82 6.87 0.90 8.90
CA ARG A 82 6.64 1.84 7.81
C ARG A 82 7.22 3.22 8.14
N LEU A 83 7.93 3.81 7.18
CA LEU A 83 8.42 5.19 7.26
C LEU A 83 7.37 6.23 6.81
N ASP A 84 6.74 5.98 5.67
CA ASP A 84 5.75 6.87 5.08
C ASP A 84 4.71 6.08 4.25
N SER A 85 3.58 6.71 3.91
CA SER A 85 2.64 6.13 2.97
C SER A 85 1.77 7.19 2.29
N THR A 86 1.42 6.92 1.04
CA THR A 86 0.48 7.72 0.25
C THR A 86 -0.69 6.85 -0.20
N ILE A 87 -1.90 7.41 -0.15
CA ILE A 87 -3.14 6.76 -0.62
C ILE A 87 -3.66 7.56 -1.80
N SER A 88 -3.89 6.88 -2.93
CA SER A 88 -4.38 7.46 -4.16
C SER A 88 -5.64 6.72 -4.64
N PHE A 89 -6.59 7.45 -5.21
CA PHE A 89 -7.80 6.89 -5.82
C PHE A 89 -7.75 7.12 -7.33
N PRO A 90 -7.13 6.20 -8.11
CA PRO A 90 -7.04 6.35 -9.55
C PRO A 90 -8.45 6.40 -10.16
N LYS A 91 -8.71 7.43 -10.98
CA LYS A 91 -9.96 7.52 -11.74
C LYS A 91 -10.01 6.35 -12.72
N GLU A 92 -11.15 5.67 -12.78
CA GLU A 92 -11.41 4.65 -13.80
C GLU A 92 -11.11 5.27 -15.18
N ARG A 93 -10.14 4.69 -15.90
CA ARG A 93 -9.76 5.12 -17.25
C ARG A 93 -10.75 4.62 -18.28
#